data_AF-A0A849DPR2-F1
#
_entry.id   AF-A0A849DPR2-F1
#
_cell.length_a   1.000
_cell.length_b   1.000
_cell.length_c   1.000
_cell.angle_alpha   90.00
_cell.angle_beta   90.00
_cell.angle_gamma   90.00
#
_symmetry.space_group_name_H-M   'P 1'
#
loop_
_entity.id
_entity.type
_entity.pdbx_description
1 polymer ?
#
loop_
_entity_poly.entity_id
_entity_poly.type
_entity_poly.pdbx_seq_one_letter_code
_entity_poly.pdbx_strand_id
1 'polypeptide(L)'
;MILMQMAGMALTVLAAPNPTPTAVPGMDTVANLFLGWGKWVLIVGGVLGLFICGGMMILGRRNRSATAVDGATGIPWVLGGLTLGAIAAGVVDMLLK
;
A
#
# COMPACT_ATOMS: atom_id res chain seq x y z
N MET A 1 13.91 -20.19 -34.40
CA MET A 1 13.32 -18.92 -34.88
C MET A 1 12.41 -18.24 -33.85
N ILE A 2 11.56 -18.94 -33.10
CA ILE A 2 10.72 -18.34 -32.02
C ILE A 2 11.54 -17.75 -30.85
N LEU A 3 12.65 -18.37 -30.46
CA LEU A 3 13.54 -17.88 -29.40
C LEU A 3 14.25 -16.55 -29.71
N MET A 4 14.56 -16.25 -30.98
CA MET A 4 15.13 -14.95 -31.38
C MET A 4 14.10 -13.82 -31.38
N GLN A 5 12.82 -14.13 -31.62
CA GLN A 5 11.75 -13.13 -31.63
C GLN A 5 11.36 -12.67 -30.21
N MET A 6 11.50 -13.56 -29.21
CA MET A 6 11.31 -13.23 -27.79
C MET A 6 12.44 -12.34 -27.25
N ALA A 7 13.68 -12.52 -27.73
CA ALA A 7 14.80 -11.66 -27.36
C ALA A 7 14.67 -10.24 -27.93
N GLY A 8 14.14 -10.08 -29.15
CA GLY A 8 13.90 -8.77 -29.78
C GLY A 8 12.77 -7.96 -29.12
N MET A 9 11.75 -8.63 -28.58
CA MET A 9 10.68 -7.99 -27.80
C MET A 9 11.15 -7.54 -26.41
N ALA A 10 12.08 -8.27 -25.78
CA ALA A 10 12.63 -7.91 -24.48
C ALA A 10 13.55 -6.68 -24.54
N LEU A 11 14.31 -6.52 -25.63
CA LEU A 11 15.25 -5.40 -25.81
C LEU A 11 14.57 -4.06 -26.18
N THR A 12 13.35 -4.07 -26.72
CA THR A 12 12.65 -2.85 -27.14
C THR A 12 11.97 -2.11 -25.98
N VAL A 13 11.65 -2.79 -24.88
CA VAL A 13 11.06 -2.15 -23.67
C VAL A 13 12.09 -1.34 -22.90
N LEU A 14 13.37 -1.73 -22.93
CA LEU A 14 14.44 -1.07 -22.19
C LEU A 14 14.98 0.21 -22.85
N ALA A 15 14.61 0.47 -24.11
CA ALA A 15 15.17 1.55 -24.93
C ALA A 15 14.24 2.77 -25.06
N ALA A 16 13.06 2.74 -24.44
CA ALA A 16 12.17 3.90 -24.43
C ALA A 16 12.78 5.00 -23.54
N PRO A 17 12.95 6.23 -24.06
CA PRO A 17 13.35 7.36 -23.22
C PRO A 17 12.36 7.53 -22.06
N ASN A 18 12.83 7.37 -20.83
CA ASN A 18 12.05 7.60 -19.62
C ASN A 18 12.51 8.92 -18.98
N PRO A 19 11.95 10.07 -19.39
CA PRO A 19 12.26 11.34 -18.75
C PRO A 19 11.74 11.32 -17.31
N THR A 20 12.37 12.11 -16.44
CA THR A 20 11.94 12.20 -15.04
C THR A 20 10.49 12.68 -14.96
N PRO A 21 9.69 12.15 -14.02
CA PRO A 21 8.32 12.59 -13.82
C PRO A 21 8.29 14.09 -13.52
N THR A 22 7.64 14.85 -14.41
CA THR A 22 7.42 16.28 -14.23
C THR A 22 5.94 16.50 -13.90
N ALA A 23 5.68 17.24 -12.83
CA ALA A 23 4.32 17.60 -12.46
C ALA A 23 3.72 18.47 -13.58
N VAL A 24 2.51 18.13 -14.00
CA VAL A 24 1.77 18.95 -14.96
C VAL A 24 1.35 20.25 -14.27
N PRO A 25 1.73 21.43 -14.82
CA PRO A 25 1.52 22.71 -14.15
C PRO A 25 0.04 22.93 -13.78
N GLY A 26 -0.24 23.27 -12.51
CA GLY A 26 -1.58 23.58 -12.02
C GLY A 26 -2.40 22.39 -11.52
N MET A 27 -1.95 21.13 -11.69
CA MET A 27 -2.65 19.97 -11.10
C MET A 27 -2.16 19.61 -9.69
N ASP A 28 -1.18 20.32 -9.14
CA ASP A 28 -0.65 20.06 -7.79
C ASP A 28 -1.74 20.11 -6.72
N THR A 29 -2.68 21.06 -6.81
CA THR A 29 -3.80 21.17 -5.87
C THR A 29 -4.69 19.92 -5.89
N VAL A 30 -4.99 19.41 -7.09
CA VAL A 30 -5.84 18.23 -7.27
C VAL A 30 -5.11 16.98 -6.82
N ALA A 31 -3.83 16.83 -7.16
CA ALA A 31 -2.99 15.72 -6.72
C ALA A 31 -2.88 15.67 -5.18
N ASN A 32 -2.63 16.81 -4.54
CA ASN A 32 -2.57 16.91 -3.08
C ASN A 32 -3.92 16.60 -2.42
N LEU A 33 -5.03 16.98 -3.05
CA LEU A 33 -6.36 16.62 -2.58
C LEU A 33 -6.55 15.10 -2.58
N PHE A 34 -6.28 14.43 -3.71
CA PHE A 34 -6.39 12.97 -3.81
C PHE A 34 -5.48 12.24 -2.81
N LEU A 35 -4.23 12.68 -2.65
CA LEU A 35 -3.31 12.15 -1.64
C LEU A 35 -3.84 12.38 -0.22
N GLY A 36 -4.47 13.53 0.03
CA GLY A 36 -5.12 13.85 1.29
C GLY A 36 -6.26 12.88 1.62
N TRP A 37 -7.15 12.59 0.68
CA TRP A 37 -8.21 11.59 0.84
C TRP A 37 -7.64 10.20 1.12
N GLY A 38 -6.62 9.78 0.35
CA GLY A 38 -5.96 8.49 0.54
C GLY A 38 -5.34 8.34 1.94
N LYS A 39 -4.65 9.38 2.42
CA LYS A 39 -4.04 9.40 3.75
C LYS A 39 -5.11 9.35 4.86
N TRP A 40 -6.20 10.08 4.69
CA TRP A 40 -7.32 10.06 5.64
C TRP A 40 -7.95 8.66 5.73
N VAL A 41 -8.20 8.00 4.60
CA VAL A 41 -8.72 6.62 4.57
C VAL A 41 -7.77 5.64 5.25
N LEU A 42 -6.46 5.77 5.03
CA LEU A 42 -5.44 4.94 5.69
C LEU A 42 -5.46 5.11 7.22
N ILE A 43 -5.58 6.34 7.71
CA ILE A 43 -5.66 6.64 9.15
C ILE A 43 -6.93 6.03 9.75
N VAL A 44 -8.09 6.31 9.15
CA VAL A 44 -9.38 5.82 9.65
C VAL A 44 -9.45 4.29 9.58
N GLY A 45 -9.05 3.70 8.46
CA GLY A 45 -9.02 2.25 8.26
C GLY A 45 -8.06 1.55 9.23
N GLY A 46 -6.89 2.12 9.47
CA GLY A 46 -5.93 1.58 10.45
C GLY A 46 -6.45 1.59 11.88
N VAL A 47 -7.06 2.71 12.30
CA VAL A 47 -7.68 2.83 13.63
C VAL A 47 -8.83 1.84 13.80
N LEU A 48 -9.72 1.72 12.81
CA LEU A 48 -10.81 0.76 12.84
C LEU A 48 -10.30 -0.69 12.87
N GLY A 49 -9.27 -1.02 12.08
CA GLY A 49 -8.65 -2.34 12.08
C GLY A 49 -8.08 -2.72 13.45
N LEU A 50 -7.37 -1.80 14.10
CA LEU A 50 -6.85 -2.02 15.45
C LEU A 50 -7.96 -2.15 16.50
N PHE A 51 -9.05 -1.38 16.36
CA PHE A 51 -10.22 -1.53 17.23
C PHE A 51 -10.90 -2.89 17.07
N ILE A 52 -11.00 -3.43 15.86
CA ILE A 52 -11.58 -4.76 15.64
C ILE A 52 -10.68 -5.85 16.25
N CYS A 53 -9.37 -5.79 15.98
CA CYS A 53 -8.39 -6.72 16.59
C CYS A 53 -8.45 -6.68 18.12
N GLY A 54 -8.42 -5.49 18.72
CA GLY A 54 -8.50 -5.30 20.17
C GLY A 54 -9.86 -5.73 20.75
N GLY A 55 -10.96 -5.43 20.05
CA GLY A 55 -12.30 -5.83 20.45
C GLY A 55 -12.45 -7.35 20.57
N MET A 56 -11.92 -8.09 19.59
CA MET A 56 -11.89 -9.56 19.62
C MET A 56 -11.09 -10.12 20.81
N MET A 57 -9.97 -9.50 21.16
CA MET A 57 -9.17 -9.88 22.34
C MET A 57 -9.89 -9.59 23.67
N ILE A 58 -10.56 -8.44 23.78
CA ILE A 58 -11.32 -8.05 24.97
C ILE A 58 -12.51 -9.00 25.18
N LEU A 59 -13.22 -9.36 24.11
CA LEU A 59 -14.40 -10.23 24.15
C LEU A 59 -14.05 -11.70 24.45
N GLY A 60 -12.88 -12.19 24.04
CA GLY A 60 -12.46 -13.58 24.21
C GLY A 60 -12.25 -14.05 25.66
N ARG A 61 -12.34 -13.16 26.67
CA ARG A 61 -12.04 -13.43 28.08
C ARG A 61 -12.92 -14.51 28.74
N ARG A 62 -14.10 -14.85 28.19
CA ARG A 62 -15.07 -15.78 28.81
C ARG A 62 -15.21 -17.12 28.08
N ASN A 63 -14.09 -17.84 27.90
CA ASN A 63 -14.05 -19.27 27.52
C ASN A 63 -14.24 -19.60 26.03
N ARG A 64 -13.88 -18.70 25.10
CA ARG A 64 -13.75 -19.00 23.66
C ARG A 64 -12.47 -18.37 23.07
N SER A 65 -11.33 -18.98 23.41
CA SER A 65 -9.98 -18.53 23.06
C SER A 65 -9.75 -18.32 21.57
N ALA A 66 -10.48 -19.04 20.70
CA ALA A 66 -10.40 -18.89 19.24
C ALA A 66 -10.61 -17.44 18.80
N THR A 67 -11.63 -16.76 19.34
CA THR A 67 -11.94 -15.38 18.95
C THR A 67 -10.84 -14.38 19.30
N ALA A 68 -10.15 -14.56 20.42
CA ALA A 68 -9.01 -13.70 20.78
C ALA A 68 -7.78 -13.97 19.90
N VAL A 69 -7.57 -15.22 19.50
CA VAL A 69 -6.46 -15.62 18.61
C VAL A 69 -6.67 -15.06 17.20
N ASP A 70 -7.90 -15.09 16.69
CA ASP A 70 -8.25 -14.49 15.39
C ASP A 70 -8.00 -12.98 15.37
N GLY A 71 -8.24 -12.29 16.50
CA GLY A 71 -7.88 -10.89 16.67
C GLY A 71 -6.37 -10.64 16.65
N ALA A 72 -5.58 -11.53 17.28
CA ALA A 72 -4.12 -11.44 17.36
C ALA A 72 -3.42 -11.63 16.02
N THR A 73 -3.89 -12.59 15.23
CA THR A 73 -3.33 -12.87 13.90
C THR A 73 -3.66 -11.76 12.89
N GLY A 74 -4.68 -10.94 13.15
CA GLY A 74 -5.00 -9.75 12.36
C GLY A 74 -4.08 -8.55 12.58
N ILE A 75 -3.41 -8.44 13.73
CA ILE A 75 -2.56 -7.27 14.05
C ILE A 75 -1.43 -7.07 13.03
N PRO A 76 -0.65 -8.12 12.65
CA PRO A 76 0.38 -7.98 11.63
C PRO A 76 -0.15 -7.49 10.28
N TRP A 77 -1.39 -7.85 9.90
CA TRP A 77 -2.00 -7.38 8.65
C TRP A 77 -2.34 -5.89 8.69
N VAL A 78 -2.89 -5.41 9.81
CA VAL A 78 -3.19 -3.98 9.99
C VAL A 78 -1.90 -3.16 10.03
N LEU A 79 -0.90 -3.63 10.78
CA LEU A 79 0.40 -2.96 10.86
C LEU A 79 1.17 -3.01 9.53
N GLY A 80 1.12 -4.12 8.81
CA GLY A 80 1.73 -4.26 7.49
C GLY A 80 1.15 -3.27 6.48
N GLY A 81 -0.18 -3.15 6.43
CA GLY A 81 -0.86 -2.16 5.58
C GLY A 81 -0.53 -0.71 5.95
N LEU A 82 -0.53 -0.38 7.24
CA LEU A 82 -0.17 0.95 7.72
C LEU A 82 1.30 1.30 7.43
N THR A 83 2.21 0.34 7.62
CA THR A 83 3.64 0.53 7.36
C THR A 83 3.88 0.75 5.86
N LEU A 84 3.23 -0.04 5.00
CA LEU A 84 3.29 0.15 3.56
C LEU A 84 2.76 1.54 3.16
N GLY A 85 1.60 1.94 3.70
CA GLY A 85 1.03 3.26 3.45
C GLY A 85 1.95 4.40 3.92
N ALA A 86 2.65 4.23 5.04
CA ALA A 86 3.58 5.21 5.57
C ALA A 86 4.82 5.43 4.67
N ILE A 87 5.34 4.35 4.07
CA ILE A 87 6.54 4.41 3.22
C ILE A 87 6.24 4.54 1.72
N ALA A 88 4.96 4.41 1.31
CA ALA A 88 4.56 4.31 -0.09
C ALA A 88 5.12 5.44 -0.97
N ALA A 89 5.00 6.70 -0.52
CA ALA A 89 5.50 7.84 -1.29
C ALA A 89 7.02 7.78 -1.52
N GLY A 90 7.80 7.39 -0.50
CA GLY A 90 9.25 7.24 -0.61
C GLY A 90 9.66 6.08 -1.52
N VAL A 91 8.91 4.97 -1.49
CA VAL A 91 9.16 3.82 -2.38
C VAL A 91 8.86 4.18 -3.83
N VAL A 92 7.73 4.84 -4.11
CA VAL A 92 7.36 5.26 -5.47
C VAL A 92 8.39 6.26 -6.02
N ASP A 93 8.84 7.21 -5.19
CA ASP A 93 9.88 8.16 -5.56
C ASP A 93 11.23 7.48 -5.86
N MET A 94 11.60 6.46 -5.10
CA MET A 94 12.84 5.69 -5.34
C MET A 94 12.77 4.86 -6.63
N LEU A 95 11.61 4.30 -6.98
CA LEU A 95 11.44 3.39 -8.12
C LEU A 95 11.17 4.10 -9.44
N LEU A 96 10.59 5.31 -9.41
CA LEU A 96 10.16 6.04 -10.61
C LEU A 96 10.97 7.32 -10.90
N LYS A 97 12.00 7.60 -10.09
CA LYS A 97 13.04 8.58 -10.44
C LYS A 97 13.94 8.05 -11.55
#